data_AF-A0A938T120-F1
#
_entry.id   AF-A0A938T120-F1
#
_cell.length_a   1.000
_cell.length_b   1.000
_cell.length_c   1.000
_cell.angle_alpha   90.00
_cell.angle_beta   90.00
_cell.angle_gamma   90.00
#
_symmetry.space_group_name_H-M   'P 1'
#
loop_
_entity.id
_entity.type
_entity.pdbx_description
1 polymer ?
#
loop_
_entity_poly.entity_id
_entity_poly.type
_entity_poly.pdbx_seq_one_letter_code
_entity_poly.pdbx_strand_id
1 'polypeptide(L)'
;MITVLRATPLLIAILLWPAHLYAHAQLRSAEPASGAVLSHAPANVVLHFNEPVTPLRSRWFRPDGAAIDVQSQSMGDSLIVTVPIDVLPGTHILSWRVVSADGHPVAGTHVFSVGAPSARPDVAEATRPWPAAIARAVLTIVLVFGPGGILWAALSGQSAGRSARTLAWSCLPAAGLMVATQAMDLAGGGLHVLLSAETWKITVFSPYGLAAILAAIAGLVAAIGAGRQFVVFLAWAVAAMSFAVAGHAARAEPIALMAPLVFVHALALIFWAGALPALFRALRVAEPERQMAKFSRLAVPMVALLVISGAALAVRQVETPTALVGTAYGWILSLKLMLVAVVLLLAVRHRLVLTPMLSTAPRHAGAVFRRSLRLELALMVMILALTAGFRLTPPPRATNDAHTVRVDVHVHGPTAMADIALIPGRPGPNYIEVMPLDGEFRPMRPLAITLHFSRPQDMLEPIEVAAIVAGDGVWRAGPIHLPPGGSWELIADILINDFQKAMLGATVTLPP
;
A
#
# COMPACT_ATOMS: atom_id res chain seq x y z
N MET A 1 38.08 1.92 14.16
CA MET A 1 37.77 0.55 13.66
C MET A 1 37.14 -0.34 14.74
N ILE A 2 37.49 -0.17 16.02
CA ILE A 2 36.99 -0.98 17.15
C ILE A 2 35.51 -0.68 17.54
N THR A 3 34.97 0.48 17.17
CA THR A 3 33.56 0.85 17.47
C THR A 3 32.53 0.24 16.53
N VAL A 4 32.94 -0.19 15.33
CA VAL A 4 32.03 -0.78 14.32
C VAL A 4 31.65 -2.22 14.69
N LEU A 5 32.56 -2.97 15.34
CA LEU A 5 32.32 -4.35 15.76
C LEU A 5 31.34 -4.50 16.94
N ARG A 6 31.09 -3.43 17.72
CA ARG A 6 30.16 -3.47 18.86
C ARG A 6 28.70 -3.16 18.49
N ALA A 7 28.45 -2.66 17.28
CA ALA A 7 27.10 -2.37 16.78
C ALA A 7 26.45 -3.58 16.08
N THR A 8 27.26 -4.54 15.65
CA THR A 8 26.85 -5.75 14.91
C THR A 8 25.78 -6.58 15.63
N PRO A 9 25.88 -6.93 16.93
CA PRO A 9 24.88 -7.76 17.58
C PRO A 9 23.55 -7.02 17.82
N LEU A 10 23.56 -5.70 18.00
CA LEU A 10 22.34 -4.89 18.16
C LEU A 10 21.64 -4.64 16.83
N LEU A 11 22.39 -4.42 15.74
CA LEU A 11 21.84 -4.37 14.38
C LEU A 11 21.24 -5.71 13.97
N ILE A 12 21.88 -6.83 14.33
CA ILE A 12 21.36 -8.18 14.11
C ILE A 12 20.09 -8.38 14.95
N ALA A 13 20.03 -7.97 16.22
CA ALA A 13 18.83 -8.08 17.04
C ALA A 13 17.63 -7.23 16.54
N ILE A 14 17.89 -6.10 15.86
CA ILE A 14 16.86 -5.26 15.23
C ILE A 14 16.44 -5.81 13.85
N LEU A 15 17.38 -6.41 13.09
CA LEU A 15 17.09 -7.12 11.84
C LEU A 15 16.37 -8.46 12.07
N LEU A 16 16.57 -9.06 13.24
CA LEU A 16 15.89 -10.27 13.73
C LEU A 16 14.67 -9.94 14.57
N TRP A 17 14.19 -8.69 14.60
CA TRP A 17 12.85 -8.45 15.14
C TRP A 17 11.90 -9.31 14.32
N PRO A 18 11.19 -10.28 14.92
CA PRO A 18 10.30 -11.12 14.16
C PRO A 18 9.30 -10.18 13.49
N ALA A 19 9.38 -10.09 12.16
CA ALA A 19 8.20 -9.81 11.38
C ALA A 19 7.24 -10.91 11.81
N HIS A 20 6.33 -10.57 12.71
CA HIS A 20 5.35 -11.53 13.11
C HIS A 20 4.62 -11.92 11.82
N LEU A 21 4.80 -13.18 11.43
CA LEU A 21 3.99 -13.86 10.43
C LEU A 21 2.61 -14.04 11.08
N TYR A 22 1.86 -12.96 11.27
CA TYR A 22 0.46 -13.04 11.67
C TYR A 22 -0.38 -12.83 10.42
N ALA A 23 -1.06 -13.92 10.02
CA ALA A 23 -2.12 -13.86 9.05
C ALA A 23 -3.26 -13.06 9.67
N HIS A 24 -3.51 -11.85 9.16
CA HIS A 24 -4.61 -11.00 9.60
C HIS A 24 -5.97 -11.69 9.44
N ALA A 25 -6.98 -11.26 10.22
CA ALA A 25 -8.33 -11.75 10.05
C ALA A 25 -8.83 -11.47 8.62
N GLN A 26 -9.22 -12.53 7.93
CA GLN A 26 -9.79 -12.51 6.61
C GLN A 26 -11.24 -12.96 6.71
N LEU A 27 -12.14 -12.16 6.13
CA LEU A 27 -13.54 -12.55 5.98
C LEU A 27 -13.60 -13.79 5.07
N ARG A 28 -14.12 -14.89 5.59
CA ARG A 28 -14.33 -16.15 4.87
C ARG A 28 -15.69 -16.18 4.19
N SER A 29 -16.73 -15.74 4.88
CA SER A 29 -18.10 -15.75 4.38
C SER A 29 -18.96 -14.73 5.11
N ALA A 30 -20.15 -14.47 4.57
CA ALA A 30 -21.15 -13.61 5.17
C ALA A 30 -22.55 -14.20 4.95
N GLU A 31 -23.44 -13.98 5.90
CA GLU A 31 -24.85 -14.31 5.85
C GLU A 31 -25.65 -13.05 6.16
N PRO A 32 -26.42 -12.49 5.21
CA PRO A 32 -26.62 -12.93 3.83
C PRO A 32 -25.33 -12.95 3.01
N ALA A 33 -25.31 -13.72 1.92
CA ALA A 33 -24.16 -13.70 1.01
C ALA A 33 -23.98 -12.33 0.35
N SER A 34 -22.74 -11.97 0.02
CA SER A 34 -22.47 -10.68 -0.63
C SER A 34 -23.12 -10.64 -2.01
N GLY A 35 -23.92 -9.60 -2.26
CA GLY A 35 -24.72 -9.42 -3.47
C GLY A 35 -26.10 -10.09 -3.40
N ALA A 36 -26.44 -10.79 -2.31
CA ALA A 36 -27.73 -11.46 -2.18
C ALA A 36 -28.89 -10.48 -2.30
N VAL A 37 -29.96 -10.90 -2.98
CA VAL A 37 -31.23 -10.16 -3.06
C VAL A 37 -32.26 -10.91 -2.24
N LEU A 38 -32.64 -10.34 -1.09
CA LEU A 38 -33.54 -10.96 -0.14
C LEU A 38 -34.97 -10.47 -0.35
N SER A 39 -35.95 -11.36 -0.20
CA SER A 39 -37.36 -10.96 -0.23
C SER A 39 -37.77 -10.10 0.97
N HIS A 40 -37.10 -10.29 2.12
CA HIS A 40 -37.34 -9.56 3.36
C HIS A 40 -36.00 -9.24 4.05
N ALA A 41 -35.97 -8.18 4.85
CA ALA A 41 -34.80 -7.83 5.62
C ALA A 41 -34.46 -8.93 6.65
N PRO A 42 -33.18 -9.35 6.77
CA PRO A 42 -32.78 -10.32 7.78
C PRO A 42 -32.72 -9.65 9.15
N ALA A 43 -32.82 -10.43 10.23
CA ALA A 43 -32.67 -9.88 11.58
C ALA A 43 -31.22 -9.48 11.90
N ASN A 44 -30.26 -10.25 11.37
CA ASN A 44 -28.83 -10.02 11.56
C ASN A 44 -28.07 -10.24 10.24
N VAL A 45 -26.93 -9.56 10.11
CA VAL A 45 -25.88 -9.92 9.15
C VAL A 45 -24.73 -10.54 9.93
N VAL A 46 -24.34 -11.76 9.59
CA VAL A 46 -23.24 -12.50 10.22
C VAL A 46 -22.06 -12.53 9.27
N LEU A 47 -20.87 -12.22 9.78
CA LEU A 47 -19.62 -12.19 9.02
C LEU A 47 -18.63 -13.17 9.66
N HIS A 48 -18.22 -14.21 8.93
CA HIS A 48 -17.32 -15.24 9.45
C HIS A 48 -15.88 -14.95 9.03
N PHE A 49 -14.95 -15.07 9.96
CA PHE A 49 -13.52 -14.83 9.75
C PHE A 49 -12.72 -16.12 9.87
N ASN A 50 -11.46 -16.10 9.44
CA ASN A 50 -10.52 -17.20 9.64
C ASN A 50 -9.94 -17.29 11.06
N GLU A 51 -10.23 -16.30 11.91
CA GLU A 51 -9.82 -16.22 13.31
C GLU A 51 -10.78 -15.36 14.12
N PRO A 52 -10.75 -15.42 15.46
CA PRO A 52 -11.55 -14.54 16.33
C PRO A 52 -11.33 -13.05 16.06
N VAL A 53 -12.42 -12.29 16.05
CA VAL A 53 -12.40 -10.84 15.82
C VAL A 53 -13.16 -10.09 16.90
N THR A 54 -12.76 -8.85 17.19
CA THR A 54 -13.45 -7.96 18.14
C THR A 54 -14.02 -6.75 17.39
N PRO A 55 -15.33 -6.44 17.46
CA PRO A 55 -15.90 -5.28 16.80
C PRO A 55 -15.28 -3.96 17.25
N LEU A 56 -14.98 -3.10 16.28
CA LEU A 56 -14.67 -1.69 16.49
C LEU A 56 -15.83 -0.80 16.04
N ARG A 57 -16.29 -1.00 14.80
CA ARG A 57 -17.39 -0.26 14.19
C ARG A 57 -18.19 -1.14 13.25
N SER A 58 -19.49 -0.87 13.18
CA SER A 58 -20.32 -1.29 12.06
C SER A 58 -21.22 -0.13 11.65
N ARG A 59 -21.28 0.16 10.36
CA ARG A 59 -22.06 1.24 9.76
C ARG A 59 -22.86 0.71 8.59
N TRP A 60 -24.14 1.02 8.60
CA TRP A 60 -25.11 0.63 7.61
C TRP A 60 -25.40 1.78 6.67
N PHE A 61 -25.23 1.58 5.37
CA PHE A 61 -25.65 2.52 4.35
C PHE A 61 -26.90 1.98 3.68
N ARG A 62 -27.89 2.85 3.57
CA ARG A 62 -29.18 2.57 2.96
C ARG A 62 -29.18 2.90 1.46
N PRO A 63 -30.15 2.36 0.70
CA PRO A 63 -30.37 2.66 -0.72
C PRO A 63 -30.50 4.15 -1.04
N ASP A 64 -31.02 4.94 -0.08
CA ASP A 64 -31.20 6.39 -0.19
C ASP A 64 -29.90 7.20 0.07
N GLY A 65 -28.78 6.52 0.31
CA GLY A 65 -27.47 7.12 0.61
C GLY A 65 -27.26 7.50 2.07
N ALA A 66 -28.25 7.34 2.95
CA ALA A 66 -28.09 7.66 4.36
C ALA A 66 -27.29 6.57 5.11
N ALA A 67 -26.44 6.99 6.05
CA ALA A 67 -25.61 6.12 6.85
C ALA A 67 -26.01 6.12 8.33
N ILE A 68 -26.06 4.95 8.95
CA ILE A 68 -26.49 4.73 10.34
C ILE A 68 -25.45 3.84 11.04
N ASP A 69 -25.02 4.21 12.24
CA ASP A 69 -24.16 3.32 13.04
C ASP A 69 -25.01 2.18 13.63
N VAL A 70 -24.54 0.94 13.50
CA VAL A 70 -25.27 -0.27 13.91
C VAL A 70 -24.47 -1.07 14.93
N GLN A 71 -25.18 -1.73 15.85
CA GLN A 71 -24.56 -2.55 16.88
C GLN A 71 -24.03 -3.85 16.27
N SER A 72 -22.84 -4.27 16.71
CA SER A 72 -22.24 -5.52 16.30
C SER A 72 -21.52 -6.20 17.45
N GLN A 73 -21.63 -7.52 17.54
CA GLN A 73 -21.08 -8.34 18.61
C GLN A 73 -20.24 -9.47 18.02
N SER A 74 -19.18 -9.87 18.73
CA SER A 74 -18.37 -11.03 18.35
C SER A 74 -18.89 -12.28 19.03
N MET A 75 -18.93 -13.38 18.28
CA MET A 75 -19.19 -14.72 18.76
C MET A 75 -18.18 -15.68 18.11
N GLY A 76 -17.07 -15.96 18.79
CA GLY A 76 -15.98 -16.76 18.23
C GLY A 76 -15.25 -16.05 17.10
N ASP A 77 -15.23 -16.66 15.92
CA ASP A 77 -14.68 -16.13 14.66
C ASP A 77 -15.72 -15.34 13.84
N SER A 78 -16.88 -15.04 14.42
CA SER A 78 -18.00 -14.43 13.70
C SER A 78 -18.37 -13.07 14.28
N LEU A 79 -18.64 -12.09 13.40
CA LEU A 79 -19.20 -10.79 13.75
C LEU A 79 -20.68 -10.75 13.37
N ILE A 80 -21.54 -10.62 14.38
CA ILE A 80 -23.00 -10.50 14.23
C ILE A 80 -23.36 -9.03 14.28
N VAL A 81 -23.96 -8.50 13.22
CA VAL A 81 -24.43 -7.12 13.10
C VAL A 81 -25.96 -7.12 13.09
N THR A 82 -26.58 -6.40 14.01
CA THR A 82 -28.04 -6.28 14.06
C THR A 82 -28.54 -5.32 12.98
N VAL A 83 -29.52 -5.77 12.19
CA VAL A 83 -30.10 -4.98 11.11
C VAL A 83 -31.06 -3.93 11.68
N PRO A 84 -31.06 -2.68 11.17
CA PRO A 84 -32.02 -1.66 11.58
C PRO A 84 -33.49 -2.06 11.34
N ILE A 85 -34.42 -1.55 12.14
CA ILE A 85 -35.84 -1.94 12.05
C ILE A 85 -36.53 -1.39 10.77
N ASP A 86 -36.08 -0.24 10.27
CA ASP A 86 -36.66 0.44 9.10
C ASP A 86 -35.81 0.23 7.83
N VAL A 87 -35.78 -1.02 7.35
CA VAL A 87 -35.03 -1.37 6.12
C VAL A 87 -35.84 -1.01 4.88
N LEU A 88 -35.28 -0.14 4.04
CA LEU A 88 -35.85 0.23 2.75
C LEU A 88 -35.64 -0.88 1.71
N PRO A 89 -36.52 -1.04 0.72
CA PRO A 89 -36.20 -1.83 -0.47
C PRO A 89 -35.02 -1.20 -1.23
N GLY A 90 -34.05 -2.02 -1.65
CA GLY A 90 -32.87 -1.56 -2.37
C GLY A 90 -31.56 -2.21 -1.94
N THR A 91 -30.44 -1.72 -2.48
CA THR A 91 -29.09 -2.14 -2.12
C THR A 91 -28.60 -1.48 -0.82
N HIS A 92 -28.24 -2.31 0.15
CA HIS A 92 -27.66 -1.96 1.42
C HIS A 92 -26.18 -2.29 1.47
N ILE A 93 -25.42 -1.46 2.20
CA ILE A 93 -23.99 -1.68 2.39
C ILE A 93 -23.69 -1.67 3.89
N LEU A 94 -23.21 -2.79 4.41
CA LEU A 94 -22.63 -2.91 5.73
C LEU A 94 -21.13 -2.68 5.64
N SER A 95 -20.64 -1.53 6.11
CA SER A 95 -19.23 -1.30 6.37
C SER A 95 -18.91 -1.73 7.80
N TRP A 96 -17.92 -2.59 7.98
CA TRP A 96 -17.52 -3.09 9.29
C TRP A 96 -16.03 -2.89 9.51
N ARG A 97 -15.66 -2.84 10.79
CA ARG A 97 -14.28 -2.81 11.24
C ARG A 97 -14.14 -3.59 12.53
N VAL A 98 -13.12 -4.44 12.57
CA VAL A 98 -12.84 -5.35 13.68
C VAL A 98 -11.34 -5.34 14.01
N VAL A 99 -10.97 -5.83 15.19
CA VAL A 99 -9.59 -6.17 15.55
C VAL A 99 -9.45 -7.69 15.51
N SER A 100 -8.50 -8.19 14.74
CA SER A 100 -8.12 -9.62 14.73
C SER A 100 -7.55 -10.06 16.08
N ALA A 101 -7.49 -11.37 16.32
CA ALA A 101 -6.84 -11.95 17.49
C ALA A 101 -5.36 -11.50 17.65
N ASP A 102 -4.69 -11.18 16.54
CA ASP A 102 -3.32 -10.65 16.51
C ASP A 102 -3.21 -9.14 16.84
N GLY A 103 -4.32 -8.46 17.11
CA GLY A 103 -4.38 -7.04 17.48
C GLY A 103 -4.43 -6.05 16.30
N HIS A 104 -4.47 -6.51 15.05
CA HIS A 104 -4.55 -5.62 13.89
C HIS A 104 -6.00 -5.23 13.54
N PRO A 105 -6.26 -3.96 13.17
CA PRO A 105 -7.58 -3.56 12.70
C PRO A 105 -7.80 -3.98 11.25
N VAL A 106 -8.82 -4.81 11.01
CA VAL A 106 -9.30 -5.23 9.69
C VAL A 106 -10.63 -4.53 9.41
N ALA A 107 -10.80 -4.01 8.20
CA ALA A 107 -12.05 -3.41 7.76
C ALA A 107 -12.51 -4.07 6.47
N GLY A 108 -13.82 -4.06 6.26
CA GLY A 108 -14.39 -4.52 5.02
C GLY A 108 -15.79 -3.97 4.82
N THR A 109 -16.33 -4.35 3.68
CA THR A 109 -17.64 -3.91 3.26
C THR A 109 -18.38 -5.13 2.73
N HIS A 110 -19.63 -5.23 3.14
CA HIS A 110 -20.54 -6.29 2.75
C HIS A 110 -21.76 -5.63 2.12
N VAL A 111 -22.17 -6.09 0.95
CA VAL A 111 -23.26 -5.49 0.17
C VAL A 111 -24.33 -6.55 -0.03
N PHE A 112 -25.59 -6.21 0.14
CA PHE A 112 -26.72 -7.08 -0.21
C PHE A 112 -27.93 -6.20 -0.51
N SER A 113 -29.01 -6.74 -1.06
CA SER A 113 -30.22 -5.98 -1.39
C SER A 113 -31.45 -6.60 -0.75
N VAL A 114 -32.45 -5.77 -0.44
CA VAL A 114 -33.78 -6.21 0.03
C VAL A 114 -34.82 -5.82 -1.03
N GLY A 115 -35.66 -6.75 -1.45
CA GLY A 115 -36.60 -6.59 -2.56
C GLY A 115 -35.91 -6.63 -3.92
N ALA A 116 -35.30 -5.52 -4.33
CA ALA A 116 -34.61 -5.39 -5.63
C ALA A 116 -33.32 -4.56 -5.50
N PRO A 117 -32.29 -4.81 -6.32
CA PRO A 117 -31.09 -3.97 -6.35
C PRO A 117 -31.42 -2.52 -6.75
N SER A 118 -30.82 -1.56 -6.07
CA SER A 118 -30.92 -0.15 -6.46
C SER A 118 -29.97 0.16 -7.61
N ALA A 119 -30.29 1.16 -8.43
CA ALA A 119 -29.26 1.82 -9.23
C ALA A 119 -28.14 2.28 -8.29
N ARG A 120 -26.87 2.04 -8.66
CA ARG A 120 -25.71 2.41 -7.83
C ARG A 120 -25.92 3.81 -7.26
N PRO A 121 -25.93 4.00 -5.93
CA PRO A 121 -25.86 5.34 -5.40
C PRO A 121 -24.59 5.99 -5.95
N ASP A 122 -24.66 7.27 -6.30
CA ASP A 122 -23.47 8.10 -6.43
C ASP A 122 -22.77 8.07 -5.07
N VAL A 123 -21.88 7.09 -4.88
CA VAL A 123 -20.95 7.10 -3.76
C VAL A 123 -20.13 8.35 -4.01
N ALA A 124 -20.41 9.39 -3.23
CA ALA A 124 -19.68 10.64 -3.27
C ALA A 124 -18.18 10.31 -3.40
N GLU A 125 -17.54 10.88 -4.42
CA GLU A 125 -16.15 10.64 -4.77
C GLU A 125 -15.32 10.64 -3.47
N ALA A 126 -14.76 9.48 -3.11
CA ALA A 126 -13.98 9.34 -1.88
C ALA A 126 -12.96 10.49 -1.84
N THR A 127 -13.01 11.29 -0.77
CA THR A 127 -12.15 12.46 -0.64
C THR A 127 -10.70 12.04 -0.85
N ARG A 128 -10.06 12.53 -1.92
CA ARG A 128 -8.67 12.20 -2.22
C ARG A 128 -7.82 12.58 -1.00
N PRO A 129 -7.08 11.65 -0.36
CA PRO A 129 -6.46 11.87 0.94
C PRO A 129 -5.14 12.67 0.82
N TRP A 130 -5.19 13.78 0.09
CA TRP A 130 -4.06 14.69 -0.09
C TRP A 130 -3.50 15.23 1.25
N PRO A 131 -4.28 15.47 2.32
CA PRO A 131 -3.70 15.92 3.60
C PRO A 131 -2.76 14.87 4.20
N ALA A 132 -3.12 13.58 4.08
CA ALA A 132 -2.31 12.49 4.59
C ALA A 132 -1.06 12.23 3.74
N ALA A 133 -1.12 12.50 2.43
CA ALA A 133 0.05 12.52 1.56
C ALA A 133 1.02 13.66 1.96
N ILE A 134 0.51 14.87 2.17
CA ILE A 134 1.32 16.01 2.61
C ILE A 134 1.94 15.76 3.98
N ALA A 135 1.15 15.29 4.96
CA ALA A 135 1.66 14.99 6.29
C ALA A 135 2.77 13.92 6.26
N ARG A 136 2.63 12.90 5.40
CA ARG A 136 3.67 11.90 5.17
C ARG A 136 4.92 12.51 4.52
N ALA A 137 4.77 13.44 3.57
CA ALA A 137 5.88 14.16 2.96
C ALA A 137 6.66 14.99 4.01
N VAL A 138 5.93 15.75 4.83
CA VAL A 138 6.48 16.56 5.92
C VAL A 138 7.25 15.67 6.90
N LEU A 139 6.63 14.58 7.39
CA LEU A 139 7.29 13.63 8.29
C LEU A 139 8.56 13.05 7.67
N THR A 140 8.50 12.65 6.40
CA THR A 140 9.66 12.09 5.67
C THR A 140 10.80 13.11 5.58
N ILE A 141 10.50 14.37 5.24
CA ILE A 141 11.49 15.44 5.13
C ILE A 141 12.16 15.71 6.48
N VAL A 142 11.39 15.89 7.56
CA VAL A 142 11.98 16.16 8.89
C VAL A 142 12.78 14.98 9.42
N LEU A 143 12.35 13.75 9.14
CA LEU A 143 13.02 12.52 9.56
C LEU A 143 14.33 12.27 8.78
N VAL A 144 14.38 12.63 7.50
CA VAL A 144 15.59 12.53 6.68
C VAL A 144 16.62 13.58 7.11
N PHE A 145 16.22 14.85 7.21
CA PHE A 145 17.17 15.94 7.44
C PHE A 145 17.51 16.19 8.92
N GLY A 146 16.62 15.81 9.86
CA GLY A 146 16.85 15.91 11.30
C GLY A 146 17.83 14.85 11.79
N PRO A 147 17.39 13.61 12.05
CA PRO A 147 18.25 12.48 12.40
C PRO A 147 19.45 12.30 11.45
N GLY A 148 19.27 12.39 10.13
CA GLY A 148 20.37 12.25 9.18
C GLY A 148 21.43 13.36 9.27
N GLY A 149 21.01 14.60 9.54
CA GLY A 149 21.94 15.71 9.79
C GLY A 149 22.73 15.56 11.09
N ILE A 150 22.10 14.99 12.13
CA ILE A 150 22.75 14.67 13.41
C ILE A 150 23.70 13.48 13.25
N LEU A 151 23.32 12.46 12.47
CA LEU A 151 24.19 11.34 12.09
C LEU A 151 25.46 11.83 11.41
N TRP A 152 25.32 12.70 10.41
CA TRP A 152 26.49 13.26 9.75
C TRP A 152 27.36 14.08 10.70
N ALA A 153 26.77 14.86 11.61
CA ALA A 153 27.54 15.60 12.61
C ALA A 153 28.39 14.65 13.49
N ALA A 154 27.77 13.57 13.99
CA ALA A 154 28.46 12.54 14.79
C ALA A 154 29.58 11.82 14.02
N LEU A 155 29.38 11.54 12.73
CA LEU A 155 30.37 10.90 11.86
C LEU A 155 31.50 11.84 11.46
N SER A 156 31.19 13.10 11.19
CA SER A 156 32.17 14.12 10.77
C SER A 156 33.03 14.61 11.94
N GLY A 157 32.59 14.41 13.19
CA GLY A 157 33.24 14.97 14.39
C GLY A 157 32.83 16.41 14.66
N GLN A 158 31.77 16.90 14.00
CA GLN A 158 31.25 18.24 14.16
C GLN A 158 30.06 18.25 15.12
N SER A 159 29.75 19.40 15.69
CA SER A 159 28.51 19.57 16.46
C SER A 159 27.29 19.57 15.52
N ALA A 160 26.19 18.97 15.99
CA ALA A 160 24.92 19.03 15.30
C ALA A 160 24.42 20.49 15.25
N GLY A 161 24.19 21.00 14.03
CA GLY A 161 23.70 22.36 13.81
C GLY A 161 22.27 22.57 14.31
N ARG A 162 21.88 23.82 14.58
CA ARG A 162 20.55 24.17 15.08
C ARG A 162 19.43 23.61 14.20
N SER A 163 19.55 23.76 12.87
CA SER A 163 18.53 23.26 11.92
C SER A 163 18.29 21.75 12.03
N ALA A 164 19.35 20.94 12.11
CA ALA A 164 19.21 19.48 12.25
C ALA A 164 18.53 19.10 13.56
N ARG A 165 18.84 19.80 14.67
CA ARG A 165 18.16 19.58 15.95
C ARG A 165 16.70 19.99 15.90
N THR A 166 16.39 21.16 15.32
CA THR A 166 15.01 21.62 15.14
C THR A 166 14.20 20.61 14.34
N LEU A 167 14.72 20.13 13.21
CA LEU A 167 14.04 19.12 12.37
C LEU A 167 13.86 17.79 13.10
N ALA A 168 14.85 17.37 13.90
CA ALA A 168 14.74 16.16 14.71
C ALA A 168 13.63 16.30 15.77
N TRP A 169 13.52 17.45 16.46
CA TRP A 169 12.40 17.74 17.36
C TRP A 169 11.06 17.80 16.62
N SER A 170 11.03 18.34 15.40
CA SER A 170 9.82 18.41 14.56
C SER A 170 9.28 17.05 14.12
N CYS A 171 10.04 15.96 14.28
CA CYS A 171 9.54 14.61 14.00
C CYS A 171 8.34 14.25 14.89
N LEU A 172 8.29 14.72 16.14
CA LEU A 172 7.19 14.44 17.07
C LEU A 172 5.85 15.08 16.59
N PRO A 173 5.75 16.41 16.39
CA PRO A 173 4.52 17.00 15.87
C PRO A 173 4.20 16.55 14.43
N ALA A 174 5.20 16.29 13.59
CA ALA A 174 4.97 15.75 12.24
C ALA A 174 4.39 14.32 12.28
N ALA A 175 4.82 13.48 13.22
CA ALA A 175 4.25 12.16 13.45
C ALA A 175 2.80 12.27 13.93
N GLY A 176 2.51 13.18 14.86
CA GLY A 176 1.14 13.47 15.30
C GLY A 176 0.23 13.94 14.16
N LEU A 177 0.71 14.84 13.30
CA LEU A 177 -0.01 15.29 12.11
C LEU A 177 -0.25 14.14 11.12
N MET A 178 0.73 13.27 10.92
CA MET A 178 0.59 12.09 10.07
C MET A 178 -0.47 11.12 10.62
N VAL A 179 -0.48 10.88 11.94
CA VAL A 179 -1.51 10.03 12.58
C VAL A 179 -2.89 10.67 12.45
N ALA A 180 -3.04 11.97 12.71
CA ALA A 180 -4.33 12.65 12.60
C ALA A 180 -4.88 12.60 11.17
N THR A 181 -4.06 12.92 10.17
CA THR A 181 -4.48 12.87 8.76
C THR A 181 -4.73 11.43 8.27
N GLN A 182 -3.98 10.45 8.79
CA GLN A 182 -4.25 9.03 8.55
C GLN A 182 -5.56 8.57 9.19
N ALA A 183 -5.91 9.10 10.36
CA ALA A 183 -7.18 8.85 11.04
C ALA A 183 -8.37 9.34 10.23
N MET A 184 -8.27 10.55 9.67
CA MET A 184 -9.27 11.11 8.76
C MET A 184 -9.47 10.22 7.52
N ASP A 185 -8.35 9.80 6.92
CA ASP A 185 -8.35 8.93 5.73
C ASP A 185 -8.97 7.55 6.03
N LEU A 186 -8.54 6.88 7.10
CA LEU A 186 -9.04 5.55 7.49
C LEU A 186 -10.53 5.55 7.88
N ALA A 187 -11.05 6.69 8.32
CA ALA A 187 -12.44 6.82 8.72
C ALA A 187 -13.32 7.50 7.67
N GLY A 188 -12.76 7.84 6.50
CA GLY A 188 -13.51 8.40 5.36
C GLY A 188 -14.16 9.74 5.64
N GLY A 189 -13.56 10.60 6.47
CA GLY A 189 -14.19 11.86 6.87
C GLY A 189 -13.23 12.99 7.22
N GLY A 190 -13.79 14.17 7.48
CA GLY A 190 -13.04 15.40 7.77
C GLY A 190 -12.56 15.52 9.22
N LEU A 191 -12.20 16.74 9.63
CA LEU A 191 -11.67 17.04 10.97
C LEU A 191 -12.57 16.58 12.13
N HIS A 192 -13.88 16.55 11.93
CA HIS A 192 -14.84 16.12 12.95
C HIS A 192 -14.60 14.68 13.44
N VAL A 193 -14.04 13.82 12.58
CA VAL A 193 -13.78 12.40 12.91
C VAL A 193 -12.64 12.25 13.93
N LEU A 194 -11.82 13.29 14.11
CA LEU A 194 -10.77 13.35 15.13
C LEU A 194 -11.30 13.55 16.55
N LEU A 195 -12.57 13.90 16.72
CA LEU A 195 -13.23 13.95 18.02
C LEU A 195 -13.60 12.55 18.54
N SER A 196 -13.60 11.54 17.67
CA SER A 196 -13.93 10.16 18.02
C SER A 196 -12.71 9.40 18.54
N ALA A 197 -12.79 8.90 19.78
CA ALA A 197 -11.76 8.05 20.37
C ALA A 197 -11.49 6.77 19.54
N GLU A 198 -12.51 6.28 18.84
CA GLU A 198 -12.44 5.07 18.03
C GLU A 198 -11.52 5.26 16.80
N THR A 199 -11.61 6.41 16.14
CA THR A 199 -10.74 6.80 15.02
C THR A 199 -9.26 6.78 15.42
N TRP A 200 -8.96 7.29 16.62
CA TRP A 200 -7.61 7.27 17.17
C TRP A 200 -7.14 5.86 17.47
N LYS A 201 -7.97 5.01 18.10
CA LYS A 201 -7.64 3.60 18.35
C LYS A 201 -7.27 2.89 17.05
N ILE A 202 -8.13 2.99 16.03
CA ILE A 202 -7.91 2.39 14.70
C ILE A 202 -6.54 2.78 14.12
N THR A 203 -6.18 4.06 14.23
CA THR A 203 -4.98 4.58 13.57
C THR A 203 -3.72 4.27 14.38
N VAL A 204 -3.78 4.39 15.70
CA VAL A 204 -2.65 4.12 16.60
C VAL A 204 -2.26 2.64 16.57
N PHE A 205 -3.24 1.72 16.52
CA PHE A 205 -2.99 0.28 16.39
C PHE A 205 -2.80 -0.19 14.94
N SER A 206 -2.75 0.73 13.97
CA SER A 206 -2.38 0.39 12.59
C SER A 206 -0.85 0.41 12.40
N PRO A 207 -0.33 -0.19 11.31
CA PRO A 207 1.08 -0.07 10.94
C PRO A 207 1.55 1.39 10.82
N TYR A 208 0.66 2.32 10.45
CA TYR A 208 0.96 3.75 10.39
C TYR A 208 1.17 4.37 11.78
N GLY A 209 0.43 3.91 12.79
CA GLY A 209 0.64 4.33 14.18
C GLY A 209 2.01 3.92 14.68
N LEU A 210 2.40 2.65 14.46
CA LEU A 210 3.75 2.17 14.79
C LEU A 210 4.84 2.96 14.05
N ALA A 211 4.67 3.19 12.74
CA ALA A 211 5.61 3.99 11.95
C ALA A 211 5.77 5.41 12.51
N ALA A 212 4.67 6.06 12.91
CA ALA A 212 4.69 7.39 13.50
C ALA A 212 5.42 7.41 14.86
N ILE A 213 5.17 6.41 15.71
CA ILE A 213 5.87 6.25 17.00
C ILE A 213 7.38 6.08 16.78
N LEU A 214 7.79 5.17 15.88
CA LEU A 214 9.20 4.97 15.55
C LEU A 214 9.85 6.25 15.01
N ALA A 215 9.17 6.99 14.13
CA ALA A 215 9.67 8.24 13.60
C ALA A 215 9.83 9.32 14.69
N ALA A 216 8.87 9.43 15.60
CA ALA A 216 8.93 10.35 16.74
C ALA A 216 10.08 9.99 17.69
N ILE A 217 10.23 8.71 18.04
CA ILE A 217 11.33 8.20 18.88
C ILE A 217 12.67 8.48 18.21
N ALA A 218 12.81 8.20 16.90
CA ALA A 218 14.04 8.46 16.17
C ALA A 218 14.43 9.94 16.22
N GLY A 219 13.49 10.86 16.00
CA GLY A 219 13.74 12.30 16.12
C GLY A 219 14.16 12.72 17.52
N LEU A 220 13.42 12.27 18.55
CA LEU A 220 13.70 12.59 19.95
C LEU A 220 15.07 12.05 20.41
N VAL A 221 15.34 10.77 20.14
CA VAL A 221 16.59 10.09 20.50
C VAL A 221 17.77 10.71 19.76
N ALA A 222 17.62 11.09 18.48
CA ALA A 222 18.66 11.81 17.76
C ALA A 222 18.93 13.19 18.38
N ALA A 223 17.88 13.95 18.72
CA ALA A 223 18.00 15.29 19.27
C ALA A 223 18.66 15.31 20.66
N ILE A 224 18.22 14.43 21.56
CA ILE A 224 18.75 14.30 22.94
C ILE A 224 20.14 13.64 22.91
N GLY A 225 20.32 12.63 22.07
CA GLY A 225 21.56 11.87 21.95
C GLY A 225 22.66 12.55 21.14
N ALA A 226 22.45 13.79 20.67
CA ALA A 226 23.41 14.51 19.85
C ALA A 226 24.78 14.60 20.54
N GLY A 227 25.82 14.05 19.91
CA GLY A 227 27.18 13.93 20.46
C GLY A 227 27.53 12.55 21.01
N ARG A 228 26.55 11.67 21.23
CA ARG A 228 26.75 10.27 21.63
C ARG A 228 26.58 9.36 20.42
N GLN A 229 27.69 8.98 19.78
CA GLN A 229 27.66 8.25 18.50
C GLN A 229 26.71 7.06 18.51
N PHE A 230 26.80 6.17 19.50
CA PHE A 230 25.94 4.99 19.61
C PHE A 230 24.43 5.33 19.60
N VAL A 231 24.02 6.37 20.33
CA VAL A 231 22.61 6.80 20.41
C VAL A 231 22.12 7.32 19.07
N VAL A 232 22.97 8.04 18.34
CA VAL A 232 22.65 8.57 17.01
C VAL A 232 22.54 7.46 15.96
N PHE A 233 23.40 6.43 16.04
CA PHE A 233 23.27 5.25 15.17
C PHE A 233 21.97 4.49 15.43
N LEU A 234 21.57 4.35 16.70
CA LEU A 234 20.29 3.74 17.06
C LEU A 234 19.12 4.55 16.50
N ALA A 235 19.14 5.87 16.68
CA ALA A 235 18.10 6.76 16.14
C ALA A 235 17.98 6.67 14.61
N TRP A 236 19.10 6.55 13.90
CA TRP A 236 19.12 6.35 12.44
C TRP A 236 18.51 5.01 12.02
N ALA A 237 18.84 3.92 12.71
CA ALA A 237 18.23 2.61 12.45
C ALA A 237 16.71 2.63 12.73
N VAL A 238 16.28 3.24 13.84
CA VAL A 238 14.85 3.38 14.18
C VAL A 238 14.12 4.25 13.14
N ALA A 239 14.76 5.32 12.65
CA ALA A 239 14.21 6.15 11.58
C ALA A 239 13.97 5.32 10.31
N ALA A 240 14.94 4.49 9.90
CA ALA A 240 14.80 3.61 8.74
C ALA A 240 13.70 2.54 8.96
N MET A 241 13.62 1.96 10.16
CA MET A 241 12.59 0.98 10.53
C MET A 241 11.17 1.56 10.41
N SER A 242 10.99 2.86 10.70
CA SER A 242 9.68 3.51 10.52
C SER A 242 9.11 3.42 9.10
N PHE A 243 9.97 3.26 8.07
CA PHE A 243 9.53 3.04 6.69
C PHE A 243 9.28 1.57 6.38
N ALA A 244 9.95 0.64 7.06
CA ALA A 244 9.85 -0.79 6.81
C ALA A 244 8.60 -1.43 7.45
N VAL A 245 8.01 -0.80 8.47
CA VAL A 245 6.80 -1.30 9.13
C VAL A 245 5.50 -0.86 8.44
N ALA A 246 5.55 0.19 7.61
CA ALA A 246 4.39 0.80 6.97
C ALA A 246 4.64 1.21 5.51
N GLY A 247 3.59 1.18 4.71
CA GLY A 247 3.63 1.57 3.30
C GLY A 247 3.66 0.38 2.34
N HIS A 248 3.19 0.63 1.12
CA HIS A 248 2.76 -0.42 0.20
C HIS A 248 3.94 -1.22 -0.36
N ALA A 249 5.12 -0.59 -0.47
CA ALA A 249 6.34 -1.27 -0.90
C ALA A 249 6.85 -2.27 0.15
N ALA A 250 6.79 -1.93 1.45
CA ALA A 250 7.28 -2.81 2.51
C ALA A 250 6.35 -4.02 2.75
N ARG A 251 5.07 -3.87 2.38
CA ARG A 251 4.04 -4.92 2.47
C ARG A 251 3.83 -5.66 1.14
N ALA A 252 4.75 -5.54 0.19
CA ALA A 252 4.72 -6.32 -1.04
C ALA A 252 5.19 -7.76 -0.78
N GLU A 253 4.55 -8.75 -1.40
CA GLU A 253 5.03 -10.14 -1.32
C GLU A 253 6.25 -10.37 -2.23
N PRO A 254 7.28 -11.12 -1.79
CA PRO A 254 7.42 -11.70 -0.45
C PRO A 254 7.82 -10.65 0.61
N ILE A 255 7.03 -10.52 1.70
CA ILE A 255 7.25 -9.48 2.73
C ILE A 255 8.64 -9.60 3.37
N ALA A 256 9.11 -10.83 3.58
CA ALA A 256 10.42 -11.13 4.16
C ALA A 256 11.60 -10.57 3.35
N LEU A 257 11.41 -10.26 2.08
CA LEU A 257 12.41 -9.59 1.24
C LEU A 257 12.13 -8.09 1.11
N MET A 258 10.87 -7.72 0.92
CA MET A 258 10.50 -6.34 0.58
C MET A 258 10.63 -5.37 1.75
N ALA A 259 10.26 -5.78 2.97
CA ALA A 259 10.45 -4.94 4.16
C ALA A 259 11.94 -4.64 4.44
N PRO A 260 12.87 -5.63 4.43
CA PRO A 260 14.31 -5.35 4.51
C PRO A 260 14.85 -4.46 3.39
N LEU A 261 14.38 -4.60 2.15
CA LEU A 261 14.79 -3.71 1.06
C LEU A 261 14.37 -2.26 1.31
N VAL A 262 13.14 -2.03 1.79
CA VAL A 262 12.69 -0.68 2.18
C VAL A 262 13.51 -0.14 3.35
N PHE A 263 13.84 -0.97 4.34
CA PHE A 263 14.72 -0.59 5.46
C PHE A 263 16.08 -0.12 4.96
N VAL A 264 16.75 -0.92 4.12
CA VAL A 264 18.07 -0.59 3.55
C VAL A 264 18.00 0.68 2.69
N HIS A 265 16.94 0.82 1.88
CA HIS A 265 16.72 2.01 1.06
C HIS A 265 16.58 3.27 1.93
N ALA A 266 15.74 3.21 2.98
CA ALA A 266 15.54 4.32 3.90
C ALA A 266 16.80 4.66 4.69
N LEU A 267 17.54 3.65 5.15
CA LEU A 267 18.80 3.80 5.87
C LEU A 267 19.82 4.57 5.04
N ALA A 268 20.03 4.16 3.79
CA ALA A 268 20.93 4.85 2.86
C ALA A 268 20.46 6.27 2.53
N LEU A 269 19.16 6.47 2.31
CA LEU A 269 18.55 7.77 2.03
C LEU A 269 18.78 8.76 3.18
N ILE A 270 18.46 8.37 4.42
CA ILE A 270 18.59 9.23 5.61
C ILE A 270 20.06 9.63 5.81
N PHE A 271 21.00 8.72 5.58
CA PHE A 271 22.43 9.04 5.63
C PHE A 271 22.79 10.07 4.54
N TRP A 272 22.46 9.79 3.28
CA TRP A 272 22.97 10.55 2.14
C TRP A 272 22.33 11.94 2.04
N ALA A 273 21.00 12.00 2.02
CA ALA A 273 20.26 13.24 1.94
C ALA A 273 20.40 14.06 3.23
N GLY A 274 20.37 13.41 4.39
CA GLY A 274 20.45 14.07 5.69
C GLY A 274 21.76 14.81 5.94
N ALA A 275 22.86 14.39 5.30
CA ALA A 275 24.14 15.07 5.42
C ALA A 275 24.18 16.43 4.70
N LEU A 276 23.40 16.63 3.62
CA LEU A 276 23.52 17.77 2.71
C LEU A 276 23.47 19.14 3.42
N PRO A 277 22.52 19.43 4.35
CA PRO A 277 22.49 20.70 5.07
C PRO A 277 23.77 20.96 5.89
N ALA A 278 24.38 19.91 6.43
CA ALA A 278 25.59 20.01 7.22
C ALA A 278 26.85 20.17 6.36
N LEU A 279 26.84 19.70 5.10
CA LEU A 279 27.94 19.93 4.16
C LEU A 279 28.14 21.43 3.85
N PHE A 280 27.09 22.25 3.91
CA PHE A 280 27.23 23.71 3.81
C PHE A 280 28.12 24.30 4.90
N ARG A 281 28.09 23.75 6.11
CA ARG A 281 28.98 24.15 7.22
C ARG A 281 30.38 23.59 7.02
N ALA A 282 30.48 22.36 6.52
CA ALA A 282 31.76 21.73 6.21
C ALA A 282 32.56 22.47 5.12
N LEU A 283 31.89 23.23 4.24
CA LEU A 283 32.57 24.13 3.28
C LEU A 283 33.09 25.44 3.91
N ARG A 284 32.86 25.68 5.20
CA ARG A 284 33.28 26.89 5.93
C ARG A 284 34.31 26.62 7.02
N VAL A 285 34.64 25.35 7.28
CA VAL A 285 35.67 24.96 8.27
C VAL A 285 37.04 24.93 7.62
N ALA A 286 38.09 24.84 8.44
CA ALA A 286 39.44 24.52 7.96
C ALA A 286 39.44 23.15 7.26
N GLU A 287 40.22 23.00 6.18
CA GLU A 287 40.32 21.78 5.36
C GLU A 287 38.97 21.26 4.81
N PRO A 288 38.18 22.08 4.08
CA PRO A 288 36.89 21.65 3.54
C PRO A 288 37.00 20.44 2.60
N GLU A 289 38.08 20.31 1.85
CA GLU A 289 38.39 19.18 0.98
C GLU A 289 38.45 17.86 1.75
N ARG A 290 39.00 17.86 2.97
CA ARG A 290 39.10 16.67 3.82
C ARG A 290 37.73 16.21 4.31
N GLN A 291 36.87 17.16 4.69
CA GLN A 291 35.49 16.86 5.09
C GLN A 291 34.67 16.33 3.91
N MET A 292 34.80 16.93 2.72
CA MET A 292 34.14 16.47 1.50
C MET A 292 34.63 15.07 1.08
N ALA A 293 35.94 14.80 1.13
CA ALA A 293 36.50 13.49 0.85
C ALA A 293 36.01 12.43 1.85
N LYS A 294 35.92 12.78 3.15
CA LYS A 294 35.36 11.90 4.18
C LYS A 294 33.89 11.56 3.89
N PHE A 295 33.07 12.55 3.53
CA PHE A 295 31.68 12.32 3.13
C PHE A 295 31.60 11.40 1.91
N SER A 296 32.35 11.73 0.86
CA SER A 296 32.34 10.97 -0.40
C SER A 296 32.69 9.49 -0.19
N ARG A 297 33.72 9.17 0.62
CA ARG A 297 34.09 7.79 0.93
C ARG A 297 32.97 7.00 1.62
N LEU A 298 32.21 7.64 2.51
CA LEU A 298 31.09 7.00 3.21
C LEU A 298 29.82 6.97 2.36
N ALA A 299 29.63 7.94 1.47
CA ALA A 299 28.46 8.06 0.62
C ALA A 299 28.42 7.04 -0.51
N VAL A 300 29.56 6.69 -1.11
CA VAL A 300 29.60 5.71 -2.23
C VAL A 300 28.91 4.38 -1.90
N PRO A 301 29.25 3.65 -0.80
CA PRO A 301 28.55 2.42 -0.48
C PRO A 301 27.07 2.62 -0.13
N MET A 302 26.73 3.74 0.52
CA MET A 302 25.32 4.05 0.84
C MET A 302 24.50 4.32 -0.43
N VAL A 303 25.04 5.07 -1.38
CA VAL A 303 24.40 5.32 -2.67
C VAL A 303 24.27 4.03 -3.48
N ALA A 304 25.28 3.15 -3.45
CA ALA A 304 25.17 1.82 -4.08
C ALA A 304 24.02 1.00 -3.47
N LEU A 305 23.93 0.94 -2.15
CA LEU A 305 22.81 0.28 -1.45
C LEU A 305 21.45 0.91 -1.81
N LEU A 306 21.39 2.24 -1.89
CA LEU A 306 20.17 2.98 -2.27
C LEU A 306 19.72 2.61 -3.69
N VAL A 307 20.66 2.56 -4.65
CA VAL A 307 20.37 2.24 -6.05
C VAL A 307 19.96 0.78 -6.19
N ILE A 308 20.70 -0.16 -5.59
CA ILE A 308 20.38 -1.61 -5.66
C ILE A 308 19.02 -1.89 -5.02
N SER A 309 18.79 -1.40 -3.80
CA SER A 309 17.49 -1.58 -3.13
C SER A 309 16.36 -0.90 -3.89
N GLY A 310 16.58 0.31 -4.41
CA GLY A 310 15.60 1.05 -5.19
C GLY A 310 15.24 0.35 -6.50
N ALA A 311 16.22 -0.24 -7.19
CA ALA A 311 16.00 -1.03 -8.40
C ALA A 311 15.19 -2.30 -8.10
N ALA A 312 15.55 -3.05 -7.06
CA ALA A 312 14.81 -4.23 -6.64
C ALA A 312 13.35 -3.91 -6.29
N LEU A 313 13.13 -2.82 -5.53
CA LEU A 313 11.78 -2.33 -5.23
C LEU A 313 11.03 -1.90 -6.50
N ALA A 314 11.67 -1.16 -7.41
CA ALA A 314 11.05 -0.71 -8.65
C ALA A 314 10.60 -1.88 -9.54
N VAL A 315 11.47 -2.89 -9.72
CA VAL A 315 11.15 -4.09 -10.49
C VAL A 315 9.91 -4.78 -9.91
N ARG A 316 9.83 -4.97 -8.59
CA ARG A 316 8.68 -5.62 -7.97
C ARG A 316 7.40 -4.79 -8.07
N GLN A 317 7.49 -3.47 -7.87
CA GLN A 317 6.31 -2.60 -7.82
C GLN A 317 5.69 -2.36 -9.20
N VAL A 318 6.52 -2.33 -10.25
CA VAL A 318 6.10 -1.98 -11.62
C VAL A 318 5.80 -3.23 -12.46
N GLU A 319 6.57 -4.32 -12.26
CA GLU A 319 6.51 -5.60 -12.99
C GLU A 319 6.81 -5.53 -14.50
N THR A 320 6.22 -4.58 -15.23
CA THR A 320 6.36 -4.46 -16.69
C THR A 320 6.90 -3.08 -17.11
N PRO A 321 7.85 -2.99 -18.05
CA PRO A 321 8.41 -1.71 -18.48
C PRO A 321 7.38 -0.73 -19.04
N THR A 322 6.32 -1.23 -19.69
CA THR A 322 5.22 -0.42 -20.23
C THR A 322 4.45 0.30 -19.12
N ALA A 323 4.34 -0.27 -17.93
CA ALA A 323 3.68 0.36 -16.79
C ALA A 323 4.41 1.62 -16.28
N LEU A 324 5.68 1.83 -16.63
CA LEU A 324 6.42 3.07 -16.31
C LEU A 324 5.86 4.31 -17.01
N VAL A 325 5.24 4.14 -18.17
CA VAL A 325 4.65 5.22 -18.96
C VAL A 325 3.13 5.08 -19.13
N GLY A 326 2.59 3.89 -18.85
CA GLY A 326 1.15 3.60 -18.93
C GLY A 326 0.36 3.85 -17.64
N THR A 327 1.03 4.10 -16.51
CA THR A 327 0.36 4.28 -15.21
C THR A 327 0.77 5.57 -14.52
N ALA A 328 -0.12 6.15 -13.70
CA ALA A 328 0.19 7.35 -12.91
C ALA A 328 1.35 7.10 -11.93
N TYR A 329 1.40 5.91 -11.32
CA TYR A 329 2.53 5.46 -10.50
C TYR A 329 3.84 5.43 -11.29
N GLY A 330 3.79 4.89 -12.51
CA GLY A 330 4.92 4.84 -13.44
C GLY A 330 5.47 6.22 -13.77
N TRP A 331 4.60 7.20 -14.07
CA TRP A 331 5.04 8.57 -14.34
C TRP A 331 5.76 9.21 -13.15
N ILE A 332 5.23 9.04 -11.94
CA ILE A 332 5.87 9.52 -10.70
C ILE A 332 7.24 8.86 -10.52
N LEU A 333 7.34 7.54 -10.73
CA LEU A 333 8.59 6.81 -10.61
C LEU A 333 9.60 7.25 -11.69
N SER A 334 9.18 7.39 -12.94
CA SER A 334 10.03 7.82 -14.05
C SER A 334 10.61 9.22 -13.82
N LEU A 335 9.77 10.16 -13.38
CA LEU A 335 10.23 11.50 -12.97
C LEU A 335 11.21 11.42 -11.79
N LYS A 336 10.91 10.59 -10.77
CA LYS A 336 11.83 10.37 -9.64
C LYS A 336 13.19 9.84 -10.10
N LEU A 337 13.22 8.85 -10.99
CA LEU A 337 14.45 8.26 -11.53
C LEU A 337 15.26 9.28 -12.32
N MET A 338 14.62 10.11 -13.14
CA MET A 338 15.28 11.21 -13.85
C MET A 338 15.94 12.19 -12.87
N LEU A 339 15.22 12.62 -11.83
CA LEU A 339 15.75 13.53 -10.81
C LEU A 339 16.91 12.90 -10.03
N VAL A 340 16.82 11.62 -9.67
CA VAL A 340 17.90 10.87 -9.02
C VAL A 340 19.13 10.81 -9.93
N ALA A 341 18.96 10.54 -11.23
CA ALA A 341 20.07 10.53 -12.19
C ALA A 341 20.79 11.89 -12.25
N VAL A 342 20.03 13.00 -12.26
CA VAL A 342 20.62 14.36 -12.20
C VAL A 342 21.40 14.56 -10.91
N VAL A 343 20.87 14.16 -9.76
CA VAL A 343 21.57 14.26 -8.47
C VAL A 343 22.85 13.41 -8.46
N LEU A 344 22.82 12.19 -9.01
CA LEU A 344 24.00 11.33 -9.11
C LEU A 344 25.10 11.96 -10.00
N LEU A 345 24.72 12.59 -11.11
CA LEU A 345 25.67 13.33 -11.96
C LEU A 345 26.31 14.50 -11.20
N LEU A 346 25.53 15.24 -10.39
CA LEU A 346 26.05 16.28 -9.52
C LEU A 346 27.02 15.70 -8.47
N ALA A 347 26.67 14.56 -7.84
CA ALA A 347 27.52 13.89 -6.86
C ALA A 347 28.85 13.41 -7.48
N VAL A 348 28.82 12.88 -8.71
CA VAL A 348 30.03 12.53 -9.47
C VAL A 348 30.88 13.78 -9.74
N ARG A 349 30.27 14.88 -10.18
CA ARG A 349 30.97 16.16 -10.38
C ARG A 349 31.57 16.69 -9.07
N HIS A 350 30.87 16.56 -7.94
CA HIS A 350 31.40 16.94 -6.63
C HIS A 350 32.64 16.15 -6.30
N ARG A 351 32.58 14.83 -6.44
CA ARG A 351 33.69 13.92 -6.12
C ARG A 351 34.90 14.11 -7.03
N LEU A 352 34.71 14.17 -8.35
CA LEU A 352 35.79 14.13 -9.33
C LEU A 352 36.37 15.50 -9.67
N VAL A 353 35.56 16.57 -9.55
CA VAL A 353 35.96 17.90 -9.99
C VAL A 353 36.01 18.88 -8.81
N LEU A 354 34.89 19.07 -8.11
CA LEU A 354 34.81 20.16 -7.13
C LEU A 354 35.60 19.87 -5.85
N THR A 355 35.66 18.62 -5.38
CA THR A 355 36.44 18.26 -4.18
C THR A 355 37.94 18.46 -4.39
N PRO A 356 38.57 17.96 -5.48
CA PRO A 356 39.98 18.29 -5.76
C PRO A 356 40.22 19.80 -5.91
N MET A 357 39.32 20.52 -6.59
CA MET A 357 39.45 21.98 -6.79
C MET A 357 39.40 22.80 -5.50
N LEU A 358 38.88 22.26 -4.39
CA LEU A 358 38.93 22.96 -3.09
C LEU A 358 40.36 23.15 -2.58
N SER A 359 41.29 22.27 -2.97
CA SER A 359 42.72 22.40 -2.61
C SER A 359 43.46 23.45 -3.43
N THR A 360 43.09 23.63 -4.70
CA THR A 360 43.80 24.50 -5.65
C THR A 360 43.18 25.90 -5.79
N ALA A 361 41.84 26.01 -5.71
CA ALA A 361 41.11 27.26 -5.88
C ALA A 361 39.94 27.40 -4.86
N PRO A 362 40.23 27.44 -3.54
CA PRO A 362 39.24 27.25 -2.48
C PRO A 362 38.07 28.24 -2.53
N ARG A 363 38.32 29.53 -2.81
CA ARG A 363 37.26 30.55 -2.86
C ARG A 363 36.28 30.33 -4.01
N HIS A 364 36.80 30.09 -5.21
CA HIS A 364 35.99 29.86 -6.41
C HIS A 364 35.27 28.51 -6.35
N ALA A 365 36.02 27.44 -6.06
CA ALA A 365 35.47 26.08 -5.90
C ALA A 365 34.39 26.05 -4.82
N GLY A 366 34.61 26.67 -3.66
CA GLY A 366 33.62 26.74 -2.59
C GLY A 366 32.34 27.48 -2.98
N ALA A 367 32.42 28.53 -3.81
CA ALA A 367 31.24 29.24 -4.31
C ALA A 367 30.42 28.37 -5.28
N VAL A 368 31.08 27.70 -6.23
CA VAL A 368 30.43 26.77 -7.18
C VAL A 368 29.84 25.57 -6.46
N PHE A 369 30.58 24.98 -5.51
CA PHE A 369 30.12 23.86 -4.68
C PHE A 369 28.85 24.23 -3.93
N ARG A 370 28.81 25.38 -3.24
CA ARG A 370 27.61 25.83 -2.52
C ARG A 370 26.39 25.99 -3.42
N ARG A 371 26.55 26.52 -4.64
CA ARG A 371 25.44 26.65 -5.60
C ARG A 371 24.94 25.27 -6.03
N SER A 372 25.85 24.36 -6.36
CA SER A 372 25.51 22.99 -6.74
C SER A 372 24.84 22.22 -5.60
N LEU A 373 25.29 22.41 -4.35
CA LEU A 373 24.72 21.77 -3.17
C LEU A 373 23.31 22.29 -2.85
N ARG A 374 23.01 23.57 -3.15
CA ARG A 374 21.63 24.10 -3.06
C ARG A 374 20.70 23.44 -4.07
N LEU A 375 21.18 23.28 -5.31
CA LEU A 375 20.44 22.57 -6.34
C LEU A 375 20.20 21.11 -5.91
N GLU A 376 21.23 20.42 -5.43
CA GLU A 376 21.11 19.05 -4.94
C GLU A 376 20.10 18.93 -3.79
N LEU A 377 20.15 19.83 -2.80
CA LEU A 377 19.19 19.85 -1.70
C LEU A 377 17.75 20.10 -2.20
N ALA A 378 17.55 21.02 -3.15
CA ALA A 378 16.25 21.30 -3.73
C ALA A 378 15.70 20.10 -4.52
N LEU A 379 16.54 19.45 -5.33
CA LEU A 379 16.19 18.23 -6.04
C LEU A 379 15.84 17.09 -5.07
N MET A 380 16.57 16.95 -3.97
CA MET A 380 16.29 15.95 -2.94
C MET A 380 14.95 16.19 -2.27
N VAL A 381 14.64 17.43 -1.88
CA VAL A 381 13.32 17.80 -1.33
C VAL A 381 12.21 17.52 -2.34
N MET A 382 12.42 17.83 -3.62
CA MET A 382 11.46 17.54 -4.68
C MET A 382 11.24 16.03 -4.88
N ILE A 383 12.31 15.21 -4.86
CA ILE A 383 12.22 13.74 -4.89
C ILE A 383 11.39 13.23 -3.71
N LEU A 384 11.64 13.73 -2.49
CA LEU A 384 10.89 13.33 -1.30
C LEU A 384 9.42 13.76 -1.39
N ALA A 385 9.13 14.98 -1.88
CA ALA A 385 7.76 15.44 -2.09
C ALA A 385 7.02 14.58 -3.13
N LEU A 386 7.68 14.26 -4.25
CA LEU A 386 7.13 13.41 -5.31
C LEU A 386 6.80 12.01 -4.79
N THR A 387 7.61 11.45 -3.89
CA THR A 387 7.34 10.12 -3.30
C THR A 387 6.05 10.06 -2.47
N ALA A 388 5.53 11.19 -1.99
CA ALA A 388 4.23 11.23 -1.34
C ALA A 388 3.07 10.95 -2.31
N GLY A 389 3.26 11.21 -3.61
CA GLY A 389 2.30 10.90 -4.66
C GLY A 389 2.06 9.40 -4.85
N PHE A 390 2.99 8.53 -4.44
CA PHE A 390 2.76 7.08 -4.44
C PHE A 390 1.66 6.62 -3.49
N ARG A 391 1.26 7.46 -2.53
CA ARG A 391 0.08 7.20 -1.71
C ARG A 391 -1.22 7.37 -2.50
N LEU A 392 -1.21 8.24 -3.51
CA LEU A 392 -2.38 8.58 -4.32
C LEU A 392 -2.48 7.70 -5.59
N THR A 393 -1.46 6.90 -5.86
CA THR A 393 -1.36 6.09 -7.08
C THR A 393 -1.01 4.65 -6.69
N PRO A 394 -1.93 3.69 -6.79
CA PRO A 394 -1.62 2.31 -6.50
C PRO A 394 -0.52 1.80 -7.44
N PRO A 395 0.43 0.97 -6.96
CA PRO A 395 1.48 0.42 -7.81
C PRO A 395 0.88 -0.58 -8.82
N PRO A 396 1.45 -0.69 -10.05
CA PRO A 396 0.98 -1.61 -11.07
C PRO A 396 0.84 -3.06 -10.59
N ARG A 397 1.75 -3.54 -9.75
CA ARG A 397 1.61 -4.88 -9.15
C ARG A 397 0.32 -5.07 -8.37
N ALA A 398 -0.17 -4.04 -7.66
CA ALA A 398 -1.36 -4.18 -6.82
C ALA A 398 -2.63 -4.24 -7.66
N THR A 399 -2.62 -3.62 -8.85
CA THR A 399 -3.68 -3.79 -9.85
C THR A 399 -3.54 -5.12 -10.56
N ASN A 400 -2.32 -5.53 -10.94
CA ASN A 400 -2.09 -6.81 -11.61
C ASN A 400 -2.37 -8.02 -10.71
N ASP A 401 -1.98 -7.99 -9.43
CA ASP A 401 -2.29 -9.04 -8.44
C ASP A 401 -3.82 -9.22 -8.25
N ALA A 402 -4.62 -8.18 -8.52
CA ALA A 402 -6.07 -8.29 -8.57
C ALA A 402 -6.59 -8.98 -9.85
N HIS A 403 -5.75 -9.08 -10.88
CA HIS A 403 -6.04 -9.65 -12.20
C HIS A 403 -5.32 -10.99 -12.51
N THR A 404 -4.25 -11.36 -11.79
CA THR A 404 -3.32 -12.46 -12.18
C THR A 404 -3.63 -13.85 -11.62
N VAL A 405 -4.40 -13.97 -10.54
CA VAL A 405 -4.96 -15.29 -10.21
C VAL A 405 -6.13 -15.46 -11.15
N ARG A 406 -5.98 -16.28 -12.19
CA ARG A 406 -7.02 -16.49 -13.20
C ARG A 406 -7.23 -17.98 -13.33
N VAL A 407 -8.47 -18.43 -13.16
CA VAL A 407 -8.85 -19.82 -13.42
C VAL A 407 -9.58 -19.83 -14.76
N ASP A 408 -8.91 -20.36 -15.77
CA ASP A 408 -9.43 -20.53 -17.12
C ASP A 408 -10.08 -21.90 -17.30
N VAL A 409 -11.28 -21.90 -17.87
CA VAL A 409 -12.02 -23.11 -18.22
C VAL A 409 -12.58 -22.97 -19.62
N HIS A 410 -12.24 -23.95 -20.46
CA HIS A 410 -12.83 -24.09 -21.80
C HIS A 410 -14.03 -25.03 -21.73
N VAL A 411 -15.20 -24.54 -22.12
CA VAL A 411 -16.44 -25.33 -22.25
C VAL A 411 -16.73 -25.58 -23.73
N HIS A 412 -17.04 -26.83 -24.08
CA HIS A 412 -17.26 -27.23 -25.47
C HIS A 412 -18.62 -27.92 -25.67
N GLY A 413 -19.25 -27.63 -26.81
CA GLY A 413 -20.46 -28.29 -27.28
C GLY A 413 -20.46 -28.34 -28.82
N PRO A 414 -21.43 -29.06 -29.41
CA PRO A 414 -21.45 -29.30 -30.86
C PRO A 414 -21.73 -28.05 -31.70
N THR A 415 -22.40 -27.03 -31.12
CA THR A 415 -22.85 -25.83 -31.83
C THR A 415 -22.35 -24.52 -31.23
N ALA A 416 -21.75 -24.56 -30.04
CA ALA A 416 -21.16 -23.41 -29.35
C ALA A 416 -20.10 -23.90 -28.35
N MET A 417 -19.10 -23.06 -28.11
CA MET A 417 -18.03 -23.24 -27.14
C MET A 417 -17.80 -21.90 -26.42
N ALA A 418 -17.08 -21.90 -25.30
CA ALA A 418 -16.63 -20.66 -24.69
C ALA A 418 -15.34 -20.84 -23.89
N ASP A 419 -14.46 -19.85 -23.96
CA ASP A 419 -13.38 -19.69 -22.98
C ASP A 419 -13.88 -18.80 -21.85
N ILE A 420 -13.86 -19.33 -20.62
CA ILE A 420 -14.37 -18.66 -19.43
C ILE A 420 -13.23 -18.46 -18.44
N ALA A 421 -13.03 -17.23 -17.98
CA ALA A 421 -11.97 -16.86 -17.05
C ALA A 421 -12.55 -16.28 -15.77
N LEU A 422 -12.21 -16.86 -14.62
CA LEU A 422 -12.52 -16.31 -13.30
C LEU A 422 -11.33 -15.51 -12.76
N ILE A 423 -11.57 -14.28 -12.34
CA ILE A 423 -10.53 -13.32 -11.93
C ILE A 423 -10.95 -12.66 -10.60
N PRO A 424 -10.29 -12.90 -9.44
CA PRO A 424 -8.97 -13.48 -9.30
C PRO A 424 -9.01 -15.00 -9.07
N GLY A 425 -9.93 -15.76 -9.67
CA GLY A 425 -9.95 -17.23 -9.65
C GLY A 425 -9.70 -17.88 -8.28
N ARG A 426 -10.25 -17.32 -7.19
CA ARG A 426 -10.02 -17.77 -5.80
C ARG A 426 -11.28 -17.59 -4.97
N PRO A 427 -11.36 -18.19 -3.77
CA PRO A 427 -12.51 -18.01 -2.89
C PRO A 427 -12.80 -16.54 -2.64
N GLY A 428 -14.07 -16.15 -2.79
CA GLY A 428 -14.51 -14.77 -2.67
C GLY A 428 -14.92 -14.11 -4.00
N PRO A 429 -14.79 -12.78 -4.17
CA PRO A 429 -15.30 -12.08 -5.34
C PRO A 429 -14.46 -12.38 -6.58
N ASN A 430 -15.11 -12.85 -7.64
CA ASN A 430 -14.57 -13.13 -8.96
C ASN A 430 -15.34 -12.35 -10.02
N TYR A 431 -14.63 -11.65 -10.88
CA TYR A 431 -15.12 -11.22 -12.18
C TYR A 431 -14.98 -12.38 -13.16
N ILE A 432 -15.87 -12.42 -14.14
CA ILE A 432 -15.85 -13.44 -15.18
C ILE A 432 -15.71 -12.76 -16.53
N GLU A 433 -14.81 -13.27 -17.35
CA GLU A 433 -14.74 -12.96 -18.77
C GLU A 433 -15.12 -14.21 -19.56
N VAL A 434 -15.95 -14.05 -20.59
CA VAL A 434 -16.43 -15.12 -21.47
C VAL A 434 -16.15 -14.74 -22.91
N MET A 435 -15.41 -15.57 -23.63
CA MET A 435 -15.24 -15.48 -25.08
C MET A 435 -16.09 -16.58 -25.75
N PRO A 436 -17.25 -16.25 -26.32
CA PRO A 436 -18.08 -17.23 -27.03
C PRO A 436 -17.52 -17.58 -28.40
N LEU A 437 -17.53 -18.86 -28.75
CA LEU A 437 -17.01 -19.42 -30.01
C LEU A 437 -18.06 -20.35 -30.65
N ASP A 438 -18.06 -20.47 -31.98
CA ASP A 438 -18.82 -21.50 -32.70
C ASP A 438 -18.13 -22.88 -32.67
N GLY A 439 -18.77 -23.90 -33.26
CA GLY A 439 -18.23 -25.26 -33.32
C GLY A 439 -16.91 -25.40 -34.12
N GLU A 440 -16.52 -24.37 -34.86
CA GLU A 440 -15.26 -24.28 -35.59
C GLU A 440 -14.22 -23.37 -34.88
N PHE A 441 -14.44 -23.06 -33.60
CA PHE A 441 -13.58 -22.20 -32.75
C PHE A 441 -13.46 -20.75 -33.23
N ARG A 442 -14.45 -20.23 -33.95
CA ARG A 442 -14.46 -18.82 -34.39
C ARG A 442 -15.30 -17.99 -33.43
N PRO A 443 -14.91 -16.74 -33.11
CA PRO A 443 -15.71 -15.86 -32.27
C PRO A 443 -17.14 -15.70 -32.78
N MET A 444 -18.11 -15.90 -31.90
CA MET A 444 -19.52 -15.75 -32.23
C MET A 444 -20.20 -14.65 -31.39
N ARG A 445 -21.39 -14.21 -31.78
CA ARG A 445 -22.16 -13.19 -31.05
C ARG A 445 -23.51 -13.77 -30.60
N PRO A 446 -23.60 -14.29 -29.38
CA PRO A 446 -24.87 -14.76 -28.84
C PRO A 446 -25.79 -13.57 -28.48
N LEU A 447 -27.09 -13.85 -28.36
CA LEU A 447 -28.08 -12.88 -27.88
C LEU A 447 -27.98 -12.66 -26.36
N ALA A 448 -27.62 -13.70 -25.61
CA ALA A 448 -27.41 -13.63 -24.16
C ALA A 448 -26.47 -14.76 -23.70
N ILE A 449 -25.74 -14.51 -22.61
CA ILE A 449 -24.96 -15.52 -21.91
C ILE A 449 -25.32 -15.43 -20.42
N THR A 450 -25.72 -16.56 -19.85
CA THR A 450 -25.94 -16.74 -18.42
C THR A 450 -24.99 -17.82 -17.92
N LEU A 451 -24.38 -17.62 -16.76
CA LEU A 451 -23.49 -18.60 -16.14
C LEU A 451 -24.10 -19.06 -14.82
N HIS A 452 -24.05 -20.36 -14.57
CA HIS A 452 -24.51 -20.99 -13.34
C HIS A 452 -23.33 -21.67 -12.66
N PHE A 453 -23.10 -21.36 -11.40
CA PHE A 453 -22.06 -21.98 -10.58
C PHE A 453 -22.71 -22.75 -9.44
N SER A 454 -22.57 -24.07 -9.42
CA SER A 454 -23.15 -24.95 -8.40
C SER A 454 -22.08 -25.75 -7.67
N ARG A 455 -22.38 -26.12 -6.42
CA ARG A 455 -21.64 -27.12 -5.65
C ARG A 455 -22.61 -28.08 -4.97
N PRO A 456 -23.07 -29.10 -5.70
CA PRO A 456 -24.02 -30.07 -5.16
C PRO A 456 -23.50 -30.77 -3.90
N GLN A 457 -22.18 -31.03 -3.82
CA GLN A 457 -21.57 -31.68 -2.65
C GLN A 457 -21.66 -30.86 -1.36
N ASP A 458 -21.79 -29.53 -1.47
CA ASP A 458 -21.89 -28.61 -0.33
C ASP A 458 -23.33 -28.08 -0.14
N MET A 459 -24.30 -28.63 -0.88
CA MET A 459 -25.70 -28.20 -0.91
C MET A 459 -25.89 -26.69 -1.17
N LEU A 460 -24.98 -26.10 -1.95
CA LEU A 460 -25.08 -24.69 -2.36
C LEU A 460 -25.99 -24.57 -3.59
N GLU A 461 -26.97 -23.66 -3.52
CA GLU A 461 -27.83 -23.34 -4.66
C GLU A 461 -27.00 -22.77 -5.82
N PRO A 462 -27.38 -23.05 -7.09
CA PRO A 462 -26.67 -22.52 -8.25
C PRO A 462 -26.68 -20.98 -8.25
N ILE A 463 -25.49 -20.39 -8.29
CA ILE A 463 -25.30 -18.96 -8.43
C ILE A 463 -25.41 -18.62 -9.91
N GLU A 464 -26.46 -17.87 -10.26
CA GLU A 464 -26.69 -17.41 -11.64
C GLU A 464 -26.15 -15.99 -11.85
N VAL A 465 -25.44 -15.78 -12.96
CA VAL A 465 -24.96 -14.46 -13.37
C VAL A 465 -25.10 -14.27 -14.88
N ALA A 466 -25.80 -13.21 -15.28
CA ALA A 466 -25.87 -12.79 -16.67
C ALA A 466 -24.60 -12.01 -17.05
N ALA A 467 -23.97 -12.38 -18.17
CA ALA A 467 -22.85 -11.64 -18.74
C ALA A 467 -23.36 -10.52 -19.66
N ILE A 468 -22.60 -9.43 -19.73
CA ILE A 468 -22.89 -8.27 -20.58
C ILE A 468 -21.77 -8.12 -21.60
N VAL A 469 -22.12 -7.84 -22.85
CA VAL A 469 -21.14 -7.63 -23.92
C VAL A 469 -20.28 -6.39 -23.64
N ALA A 470 -18.96 -6.56 -23.67
CA ALA A 470 -18.03 -5.45 -23.79
C ALA A 470 -17.70 -5.22 -25.26
N GLY A 471 -17.44 -3.97 -25.66
CA GLY A 471 -17.28 -3.56 -27.06
C GLY A 471 -16.12 -4.22 -27.83
N ASP A 472 -15.34 -5.09 -27.19
CA ASP A 472 -14.24 -5.90 -27.72
C ASP A 472 -14.64 -7.33 -28.12
N GLY A 473 -15.92 -7.71 -27.95
CA GLY A 473 -16.43 -9.06 -28.24
C GLY A 473 -16.32 -10.04 -27.07
N VAL A 474 -15.71 -9.62 -25.95
CA VAL A 474 -15.69 -10.37 -24.69
C VAL A 474 -16.95 -10.04 -23.90
N TRP A 475 -17.58 -11.04 -23.31
CA TRP A 475 -18.69 -10.87 -22.39
C TRP A 475 -18.15 -10.85 -20.96
N ARG A 476 -18.61 -9.92 -20.12
CA ARG A 476 -18.14 -9.78 -18.73
C ARG A 476 -19.29 -9.94 -17.75
N ALA A 477 -19.04 -10.65 -16.66
CA ALA A 477 -20.01 -10.89 -15.60
C ALA A 477 -19.38 -10.66 -14.21
N GLY A 478 -20.22 -10.33 -13.22
CA GLY A 478 -19.80 -10.18 -11.82
C GLY A 478 -19.64 -8.73 -11.33
N PRO A 479 -19.06 -8.54 -10.12
CA PRO A 479 -18.39 -9.57 -9.32
C PRO A 479 -19.38 -10.62 -8.78
N ILE A 480 -19.05 -11.91 -8.92
CA ILE A 480 -19.74 -13.03 -8.27
C ILE A 480 -18.93 -13.53 -7.09
N HIS A 481 -19.58 -13.99 -6.02
CA HIS A 481 -18.87 -14.47 -4.84
C HIS A 481 -18.88 -16.01 -4.82
N LEU A 482 -17.71 -16.66 -4.83
CA LEU A 482 -17.57 -18.12 -4.83
C LEU A 482 -16.89 -18.63 -3.53
N PRO A 483 -17.61 -18.79 -2.41
CA PRO A 483 -17.10 -19.46 -1.20
C PRO A 483 -17.62 -20.92 -1.14
N PRO A 484 -16.80 -21.98 -0.95
CA PRO A 484 -15.36 -22.06 -0.65
C PRO A 484 -14.46 -22.45 -1.85
N GLY A 485 -13.16 -22.64 -1.60
CA GLY A 485 -12.22 -23.26 -2.56
C GLY A 485 -12.57 -24.71 -2.92
N GLY A 486 -11.91 -25.27 -3.94
CA GLY A 486 -12.21 -26.60 -4.46
C GLY A 486 -13.07 -26.60 -5.73
N SER A 487 -13.64 -27.75 -6.08
CA SER A 487 -14.34 -27.96 -7.37
C SER A 487 -15.77 -27.42 -7.37
N TRP A 488 -16.03 -26.53 -8.33
CA TRP A 488 -17.33 -25.97 -8.69
C TRP A 488 -17.79 -26.56 -10.02
N GLU A 489 -19.07 -26.82 -10.15
CA GLU A 489 -19.71 -27.08 -11.43
C GLU A 489 -20.10 -25.74 -12.06
N LEU A 490 -19.73 -25.55 -13.32
CA LEU A 490 -20.00 -24.36 -14.12
C LEU A 490 -20.85 -24.78 -15.32
N ILE A 491 -22.02 -24.18 -15.48
CA ILE A 491 -22.87 -24.33 -16.66
C ILE A 491 -23.00 -22.97 -17.35
N ALA A 492 -22.64 -22.91 -18.62
CA ALA A 492 -22.80 -21.74 -19.46
C ALA A 492 -24.01 -21.90 -20.39
N ASP A 493 -25.00 -21.06 -20.18
CA ASP A 493 -26.23 -20.94 -20.95
C ASP A 493 -26.07 -19.87 -22.02
N ILE A 494 -25.77 -20.30 -23.24
CA ILE A 494 -25.51 -19.41 -24.39
C ILE A 494 -26.72 -19.41 -25.32
N LEU A 495 -27.46 -18.31 -25.35
CA LEU A 495 -28.56 -18.11 -26.29
C LEU A 495 -28.00 -17.65 -27.64
N ILE A 496 -28.00 -18.52 -28.63
CA ILE A 496 -27.38 -18.27 -29.94
C ILE A 496 -28.31 -17.43 -30.82
N ASN A 497 -29.59 -17.83 -30.89
CA ASN A 497 -30.66 -17.13 -31.60
C ASN A 497 -32.02 -17.48 -30.96
N ASP A 498 -33.11 -16.93 -31.49
CA ASP A 498 -34.48 -17.10 -30.95
C ASP A 498 -34.95 -18.57 -30.85
N PHE A 499 -34.29 -19.49 -31.54
CA PHE A 499 -34.67 -20.91 -31.62
C PHE A 499 -33.58 -21.87 -31.09
N GLN A 500 -32.39 -21.36 -30.74
CA GLN A 500 -31.23 -22.18 -30.38
C GLN A 500 -30.53 -21.65 -29.13
N LYS A 501 -30.43 -22.53 -28.13
CA LYS A 501 -29.67 -22.32 -26.89
C LYS A 501 -28.73 -23.50 -26.67
N ALA A 502 -27.50 -23.22 -26.27
CA ALA A 502 -26.53 -24.22 -25.86
C ALA A 502 -26.30 -24.13 -24.34
N MET A 503 -26.28 -25.29 -23.67
CA MET A 503 -25.90 -25.40 -22.25
C MET A 503 -24.60 -26.19 -22.18
N LEU A 504 -23.53 -25.57 -21.70
CA LEU A 504 -22.19 -26.15 -21.71
C LEU A 504 -21.67 -26.29 -20.28
N GLY A 505 -21.38 -27.52 -19.85
CA GLY A 505 -20.91 -27.82 -18.50
C GLY A 505 -19.40 -28.02 -18.40
N ALA A 506 -18.78 -27.55 -17.32
CA ALA A 506 -17.41 -27.90 -16.93
C ALA A 506 -17.23 -27.88 -15.41
N THR A 507 -16.09 -28.40 -14.95
CA THR A 507 -15.67 -28.29 -13.56
C THR A 507 -14.54 -27.26 -13.44
N VAL A 508 -14.72 -26.29 -12.53
CA VAL A 508 -13.75 -25.24 -12.21
C VAL A 508 -13.19 -25.53 -10.82
N THR A 509 -11.87 -25.67 -10.67
CA THR A 509 -11.26 -25.85 -9.34
C THR A 509 -10.63 -24.54 -8.87
N LEU A 510 -11.16 -23.96 -7.80
CA LEU A 510 -10.55 -22.81 -7.14
C LEU A 510 -9.46 -23.28 -6.17
N PRO A 511 -8.28 -22.62 -6.13
CA PRO A 511 -7.27 -22.88 -5.11
C PRO A 511 -7.82 -22.61 -3.70
N PRO A 512 -7.29 -23.30 -2.68
CA PRO A 512 -7.76 -23.19 -1.30
C PRO A 512 -7.58 -21.79 -0.70
#